data_AF-A0AAE3KVD1-F1
#
_entry.id   AF-A0AAE3KVD1-F1
#
_cell.length_a   1.000
_cell.length_b   1.000
_cell.length_c   1.000
_cell.angle_alpha   90.00
_cell.angle_beta   90.00
_cell.angle_gamma   90.00
#
_symmetry.space_group_name_H-M   'P 1'
#
loop_
_entity.id
_entity.type
_entity.pdbx_description
1 polymer ?
#
loop_
_entity_poly.entity_id
_entity_poly.type
_entity_poly.pdbx_seq_one_letter_code
_entity_poly.pdbx_strand_id
1 'polypeptide(L)'
;MFASKYNLPQEDILDVYQDAFVALIENAEKGKLDGLNAELKTYLFSIGKYMIFGKLRKNKTDFVEIETLPDGLEWSEVDESDQQIGLLENSLKKLGDQCYKIVRLFYYEEKKLDEIMELLPYQSKDVLKSQKARCLKHLKEMLSKN
;
A
#
# COMPACT_ATOMS: atom_id res chain seq x y z
N MET A 1 10.66 -13.61 3.57
CA MET A 1 10.56 -13.40 2.10
C MET A 1 10.05 -11.97 1.85
N PHE A 2 10.42 -11.27 0.77
CA PHE A 2 9.93 -9.89 0.50
C PHE A 2 8.39 -9.80 0.50
N ALA A 3 7.74 -10.81 -0.08
CA ALA A 3 6.29 -10.92 -0.18
C ALA A 3 5.59 -11.09 1.18
N SER A 4 6.27 -11.65 2.20
CA SER A 4 5.74 -11.82 3.57
C SER A 4 5.50 -10.50 4.30
N LYS A 5 5.97 -9.37 3.75
CA LYS A 5 5.71 -8.03 4.29
C LYS A 5 4.32 -7.48 3.93
N TYR A 6 3.56 -8.20 3.11
CA TYR A 6 2.23 -7.81 2.67
C TYR A 6 1.19 -8.69 3.32
N ASN A 7 0.03 -8.11 3.67
CA ASN A 7 -1.08 -8.82 4.32
C ASN A 7 -1.83 -9.71 3.32
N LEU A 8 -1.15 -10.72 2.80
CA LEU A 8 -1.68 -11.75 1.92
C LEU A 8 -1.58 -13.11 2.62
N PRO A 9 -2.55 -14.01 2.40
CA PRO A 9 -2.43 -15.41 2.79
C PRO A 9 -1.09 -16.03 2.35
N GLN A 10 -0.58 -16.97 3.13
CA GLN A 10 0.69 -17.63 2.81
C GLN A 10 0.64 -18.36 1.45
N GLU A 11 -0.50 -18.96 1.12
CA GLU A 11 -0.74 -19.59 -0.19
C GLU A 11 -0.62 -18.57 -1.34
N ASP A 12 -1.22 -17.40 -1.19
CA ASP A 12 -1.10 -16.31 -2.17
C ASP A 12 0.35 -15.85 -2.37
N ILE A 13 1.15 -15.84 -1.31
CA ILE A 13 2.57 -15.49 -1.36
C ILE A 13 3.37 -16.56 -2.14
N LEU A 14 3.03 -17.84 -1.95
CA LEU A 14 3.65 -18.94 -2.67
C LEU A 14 3.27 -18.91 -4.16
N ASP A 15 2.02 -18.63 -4.47
CA ASP A 15 1.54 -18.48 -5.86
C ASP A 15 2.26 -17.34 -6.56
N VAL A 16 2.35 -16.16 -5.92
CA VAL A 16 3.10 -15.01 -6.47
C VAL A 16 4.55 -15.38 -6.76
N TYR A 17 5.18 -16.17 -5.90
CA TYR A 17 6.55 -16.60 -6.13
C TYR A 17 6.65 -17.47 -7.40
N GLN A 18 5.78 -18.47 -7.52
CA GLN A 18 5.76 -19.36 -8.68
C GLN A 18 5.47 -18.57 -9.97
N ASP A 19 4.43 -17.75 -9.97
CA ASP A 19 4.03 -16.90 -11.09
C ASP A 19 5.15 -15.94 -11.51
N ALA A 20 5.87 -15.36 -10.54
CA ALA A 20 6.95 -14.44 -10.83
C ALA A 20 8.11 -15.12 -11.58
N PHE A 21 8.42 -16.38 -11.25
CA PHE A 21 9.43 -17.16 -11.98
C PHE A 21 8.94 -17.58 -13.36
N VAL A 22 7.68 -17.99 -13.51
CA VAL A 22 7.10 -18.31 -14.82
C VAL A 22 7.16 -17.08 -15.73
N ALA A 23 6.69 -15.92 -15.24
CA ALA A 23 6.73 -14.68 -16.00
C ALA A 23 8.16 -14.22 -16.33
N LEU A 24 9.14 -14.51 -15.46
CA LEU A 24 10.54 -14.25 -15.75
C LEU A 24 11.04 -15.08 -16.95
N ILE A 25 10.76 -16.38 -16.95
CA ILE A 25 11.15 -17.30 -18.04
C ILE A 25 10.46 -16.88 -19.34
N GLU A 26 9.17 -16.62 -19.33
CA GLU A 26 8.46 -16.18 -20.53
C GLU A 26 9.02 -14.86 -21.08
N ASN A 27 9.37 -13.92 -20.20
CA ASN A 27 9.96 -12.65 -20.63
C ASN A 27 11.37 -12.87 -21.20
N ALA A 28 12.11 -13.87 -20.74
CA ALA A 28 13.38 -14.28 -21.32
C ALA A 28 13.19 -14.84 -22.73
N GLU A 29 12.27 -15.78 -22.91
CA GLU A 29 11.97 -16.39 -24.22
C GLU A 29 11.48 -15.36 -25.24
N LYS A 30 10.77 -14.33 -24.77
CA LYS A 30 10.28 -13.20 -25.59
C LYS A 30 11.35 -12.13 -25.85
N GLY A 31 12.60 -12.32 -25.41
CA GLY A 31 13.70 -11.37 -25.58
C GLY A 31 13.58 -10.07 -24.78
N LYS A 32 12.66 -10.00 -23.80
CA LYS A 32 12.44 -8.78 -23.01
C LYS A 32 13.53 -8.52 -21.96
N LEU A 33 14.40 -9.50 -21.75
CA LEU A 33 15.59 -9.36 -20.90
C LEU A 33 16.81 -8.89 -21.73
N ASP A 34 16.70 -8.83 -23.06
CA ASP A 34 17.79 -8.39 -23.93
C ASP A 34 18.03 -6.89 -23.70
N GLY A 35 19.26 -6.52 -23.33
CA GLY A 35 19.60 -5.15 -22.98
C GLY A 35 19.12 -4.69 -21.61
N LEU A 36 18.82 -5.63 -20.70
CA LEU A 36 18.47 -5.30 -19.32
C LEU A 36 19.63 -4.56 -18.62
N ASN A 37 19.39 -3.32 -18.20
CA ASN A 37 20.34 -2.48 -17.45
C ASN A 37 20.32 -2.72 -15.93
N ALA A 38 19.54 -3.70 -15.46
CA ALA A 38 19.37 -4.02 -14.05
C ALA A 38 19.74 -5.48 -13.78
N GLU A 39 20.07 -5.81 -12.54
CA GLU A 39 20.26 -7.21 -12.14
C GLU A 39 18.97 -8.02 -12.31
N LEU A 40 19.11 -9.28 -12.71
CA LEU A 40 18.00 -10.23 -12.86
C LEU A 40 17.14 -10.33 -11.58
N LYS A 41 17.79 -10.30 -10.41
CA LYS A 41 17.16 -10.28 -9.10
C LYS A 41 16.21 -9.08 -8.95
N THR A 42 16.65 -7.90 -9.36
CA THR A 42 15.86 -6.65 -9.33
C THR A 42 14.65 -6.73 -10.27
N TYR A 43 14.85 -7.33 -11.45
CA TYR A 43 13.76 -7.55 -12.40
C TYR A 43 12.71 -8.52 -11.85
N LEU A 44 13.14 -9.65 -11.28
CA LEU A 44 12.26 -10.64 -10.63
C LEU A 44 11.50 -10.03 -9.44
N PHE A 45 12.16 -9.22 -8.61
CA PHE A 45 11.49 -8.48 -7.53
C PHE A 45 10.41 -7.54 -8.07
N SER A 46 10.67 -6.89 -9.20
CA SER A 46 9.69 -5.98 -9.81
C SER A 46 8.45 -6.75 -10.26
N ILE A 47 8.62 -7.91 -10.91
CA ILE A 47 7.51 -8.78 -11.31
C ILE A 47 6.65 -9.17 -10.10
N GLY A 48 7.26 -9.77 -9.07
CA GLY A 48 6.54 -10.20 -7.88
C GLY A 48 5.83 -9.05 -7.15
N LYS A 49 6.47 -7.87 -7.08
CA LYS A 49 5.86 -6.66 -6.49
C LYS A 49 4.61 -6.21 -7.25
N TYR A 50 4.63 -6.23 -8.58
CA TYR A 50 3.45 -5.89 -9.38
C TYR A 50 2.32 -6.91 -9.21
N MET A 51 2.63 -8.20 -9.12
CA MET A 51 1.64 -9.26 -8.88
C MET A 51 0.96 -9.11 -7.51
N ILE A 52 1.72 -8.85 -6.46
CA ILE A 52 1.20 -8.58 -5.10
C ILE A 52 0.27 -7.37 -5.12
N PHE A 53 0.66 -6.27 -5.76
CA PHE A 53 -0.19 -5.09 -5.88
C PHE A 53 -1.47 -5.38 -6.66
N GLY A 54 -1.39 -6.25 -7.67
CA GLY A 54 -2.55 -6.76 -8.39
C GLY A 54 -3.53 -7.51 -7.48
N LYS A 55 -3.03 -8.46 -6.67
CA LYS A 55 -3.83 -9.22 -5.71
C LYS A 55 -4.42 -8.30 -4.63
N LEU A 56 -3.63 -7.41 -4.03
CA LEU A 56 -4.12 -6.46 -3.02
C LEU A 56 -5.22 -5.53 -3.55
N ARG A 57 -5.16 -5.13 -4.83
CA ARG A 57 -6.22 -4.33 -5.46
C ARG A 57 -7.50 -5.13 -5.68
N LYS A 58 -7.40 -6.42 -6.04
CA LYS A 58 -8.56 -7.32 -6.24
C LYS A 58 -9.23 -7.69 -4.91
N ASN A 59 -8.43 -7.98 -3.89
CA ASN A 59 -8.94 -8.32 -2.57
C ASN A 59 -9.77 -7.15 -1.99
N LYS A 60 -9.42 -5.89 -2.26
CA LYS A 60 -10.24 -4.73 -1.85
C LYS A 60 -11.62 -4.65 -2.50
N THR A 61 -11.82 -5.25 -3.67
CA THR A 61 -13.14 -5.31 -4.33
C THR A 61 -14.02 -6.45 -3.83
N ASP A 62 -13.45 -7.47 -3.20
CA ASP A 62 -14.18 -8.68 -2.80
C ASP A 62 -14.62 -8.69 -1.32
N PHE A 63 -14.17 -7.75 -0.49
CA PHE A 63 -14.61 -7.63 0.91
C PHE A 63 -15.82 -6.70 1.09
N VAL A 64 -16.99 -7.18 0.68
CA VAL A 64 -18.27 -6.82 1.31
C VAL A 64 -18.99 -8.12 1.69
N GLU A 65 -18.47 -8.81 2.71
CA GLU A 65 -19.30 -9.68 3.54
C GLU A 65 -18.67 -9.80 4.92
N ILE A 66 -19.34 -9.23 5.91
CA ILE A 66 -19.01 -9.38 7.32
C ILE A 66 -19.63 -10.70 7.75
N GLU A 67 -18.82 -11.73 7.94
CA GLU A 67 -19.18 -12.84 8.81
C GLU A 67 -18.08 -13.03 9.86
N THR A 68 -18.55 -13.12 11.10
CA THR A 68 -17.82 -13.20 12.36
C THR A 68 -16.75 -14.30 12.37
N LEU A 69 -15.48 -13.92 12.54
CA LEU A 69 -14.39 -14.86 12.82
C LEU A 69 -14.44 -15.29 14.31
N PRO A 70 -14.36 -16.60 14.63
CA PRO A 70 -14.32 -17.07 16.00
C PRO A 70 -12.98 -16.73 16.68
N ASP A 71 -13.09 -16.38 17.96
CA ASP A 71 -12.00 -16.15 18.91
C ASP A 71 -11.09 -17.40 18.97
N GLY A 72 -9.82 -17.27 18.59
CA GLY A 72 -8.87 -18.38 18.72
C GLY A 72 -7.68 -18.42 17.75
N LEU A 73 -7.05 -17.29 17.43
CA LEU A 73 -5.73 -17.30 16.81
C LEU A 73 -4.75 -16.54 17.71
N GLU A 74 -3.82 -17.29 18.30
CA GLU A 74 -2.68 -16.75 19.04
C GLU A 74 -1.84 -15.85 18.12
N TRP A 75 -1.84 -14.56 18.42
CA TRP A 75 -1.00 -13.57 17.79
C TRP A 75 0.41 -13.65 18.40
N SER A 76 1.29 -14.46 17.82
CA SER A 76 2.72 -14.37 18.13
C SER A 76 3.43 -13.54 17.05
N GLU A 77 4.04 -12.43 17.49
CA GLU A 77 4.84 -11.42 16.75
C GLU A 77 4.04 -10.31 16.05
N VAL A 78 3.23 -9.61 16.83
CA VAL A 78 2.76 -8.25 16.55
C VAL A 78 3.32 -7.34 17.64
N ASP A 79 4.46 -6.68 17.41
CA ASP A 79 4.96 -5.69 18.40
C ASP A 79 5.60 -4.47 17.71
N GLU A 80 6.40 -4.67 16.65
CA GLU A 80 6.98 -3.54 15.92
C GLU A 80 5.97 -2.83 14.99
N SER A 81 5.01 -3.54 14.40
CA SER A 81 4.00 -2.95 13.52
C SER A 81 2.98 -2.11 14.28
N ASP A 82 2.55 -2.57 15.46
CA ASP A 82 1.51 -1.88 16.23
C ASP A 82 2.03 -0.60 16.86
N GLN A 83 3.30 -0.57 17.26
CA GLN A 83 3.95 0.66 17.70
C GLN A 83 4.05 1.67 16.57
N GLN A 84 4.46 1.25 15.36
CA GLN A 84 4.55 2.14 14.20
C GLN A 84 3.17 2.63 13.73
N ILE A 85 2.15 1.75 13.77
CA ILE A 85 0.76 2.10 13.46
C ILE A 85 0.22 3.10 14.49
N GLY A 86 0.41 2.84 15.79
CA GLY A 86 -0.01 3.75 16.84
C GLY A 86 0.70 5.11 16.76
N LEU A 87 1.98 5.14 16.41
CA LEU A 87 2.75 6.37 16.21
C LEU A 87 2.27 7.15 14.97
N LEU A 88 1.92 6.45 13.89
CA LEU A 88 1.30 7.03 12.71
C LEU A 88 -0.09 7.63 13.02
N GLU A 89 -0.96 6.89 13.71
CA GLU A 89 -2.29 7.37 14.11
C GLU A 89 -2.22 8.60 15.01
N ASN A 90 -1.32 8.59 16.00
CA ASN A 90 -1.10 9.72 16.90
C ASN A 90 -0.55 10.94 16.15
N SER A 91 0.33 10.72 15.17
CA SER A 91 0.89 11.80 14.35
C SER A 91 -0.16 12.37 13.38
N LEU A 92 -1.02 11.52 12.82
CA LEU A 92 -2.17 11.90 12.00
C LEU A 92 -3.18 12.76 12.77
N LYS A 93 -3.50 12.40 14.02
CA LYS A 93 -4.38 13.19 14.90
C LYS A 93 -3.80 14.59 15.19
N LYS A 94 -2.46 14.70 15.28
CA LYS A 94 -1.76 15.96 15.52
C LYS A 94 -1.55 16.82 14.26
N LEU A 95 -1.78 16.27 13.07
CA LEU A 95 -1.56 16.90 11.77
C LEU A 95 -2.57 18.03 11.44
N GLY A 96 -3.60 18.19 12.28
CA GLY A 96 -4.71 19.11 12.07
C GLY A 96 -5.85 18.47 11.26
N ASP A 97 -7.09 18.86 11.58
CA ASP A 97 -8.32 18.24 11.07
C ASP A 97 -8.39 18.20 9.53
N GLN A 98 -7.94 19.27 8.88
CA GLN A 98 -7.95 19.36 7.41
C GLN A 98 -6.96 18.37 6.77
N CYS A 99 -5.72 18.27 7.27
CA CYS A 99 -4.75 17.32 6.74
C CYS A 99 -5.13 15.88 7.06
N TYR A 100 -5.68 15.62 8.26
CA TYR A 100 -6.24 14.33 8.62
C TYR A 100 -7.31 13.88 7.64
N LYS A 101 -8.31 14.73 7.36
CA LYS A 101 -9.39 14.44 6.41
C LYS A 101 -8.86 14.14 5.01
N ILE A 102 -7.94 14.94 4.48
CA ILE A 102 -7.37 14.69 3.14
C ILE A 102 -6.66 13.34 3.09
N VAL A 103 -5.81 13.05 4.09
CA VAL A 103 -5.02 11.81 4.10
C VAL A 103 -5.94 10.61 4.29
N ARG A 104 -6.96 10.72 5.15
CA ARG A 104 -7.98 9.69 5.35
C ARG A 104 -8.77 9.40 4.07
N LEU A 105 -9.38 10.42 3.49
CA LEU A 105 -10.21 10.27 2.29
C LEU A 105 -9.40 9.72 1.10
N PHE A 106 -8.14 10.13 0.94
CA PHE A 106 -7.31 9.70 -0.19
C PHE A 106 -6.70 8.30 -0.01
N TYR A 107 -6.16 7.99 1.18
CA TYR A 107 -5.38 6.76 1.39
C TYR A 107 -6.16 5.63 2.06
N TYR A 108 -7.14 5.94 2.91
CA TYR A 108 -7.96 4.95 3.60
C TYR A 108 -9.26 4.67 2.85
N GLU A 109 -9.92 5.72 2.37
CA GLU A 109 -11.20 5.61 1.63
C GLU A 109 -11.02 5.60 0.10
N GLU A 110 -9.78 5.66 -0.40
CA GLU A 110 -9.40 5.59 -1.81
C GLU A 110 -10.13 6.54 -2.77
N LYS A 111 -10.65 7.66 -2.25
CA LYS A 111 -11.38 8.64 -3.07
C LYS A 111 -10.46 9.34 -4.05
N LYS A 112 -10.95 9.56 -5.27
CA LYS A 112 -10.31 10.42 -6.25
C LYS A 112 -10.34 11.87 -5.78
N LEU A 113 -9.38 12.67 -6.25
CA LEU A 113 -9.32 14.09 -5.88
C LEU A 113 -10.61 14.85 -6.22
N ASP A 114 -11.33 14.44 -7.26
CA ASP A 114 -12.61 15.03 -7.64
C ASP A 114 -13.69 14.76 -6.56
N GLU A 115 -13.80 13.52 -6.09
CA GLU A 115 -14.73 13.13 -5.01
C GLU A 115 -14.36 13.79 -3.68
N ILE A 116 -13.06 14.01 -3.43
CA ILE A 116 -12.61 14.72 -2.23
C ILE A 116 -12.98 16.20 -2.27
N MET A 117 -13.00 16.82 -3.45
CA MET A 117 -13.45 18.21 -3.60
C MET A 117 -14.94 18.41 -3.35
N GLU A 118 -15.76 17.37 -3.55
CA GLU A 118 -17.18 17.41 -3.18
C GLU A 118 -17.37 17.37 -1.66
N LEU A 119 -16.46 16.71 -0.94
CA LEU A 119 -16.50 16.55 0.52
C LEU A 119 -15.78 17.66 1.27
N LEU A 120 -14.75 18.25 0.67
CA LEU A 120 -13.92 19.30 1.26
C LEU A 120 -13.93 20.53 0.33
N PRO A 121 -14.27 21.74 0.83
CA PRO A 121 -14.47 22.93 0.01
C PRO A 121 -13.15 23.53 -0.49
N TYR A 122 -12.46 22.85 -1.40
CA TYR A 122 -11.27 23.34 -2.08
C TYR A 122 -11.61 24.04 -3.38
N GLN A 123 -10.89 25.14 -3.65
CA GLN A 123 -11.11 25.96 -4.85
C GLN A 123 -10.73 25.25 -6.16
N SER A 124 -9.76 24.34 -6.11
CA SER A 124 -9.36 23.56 -7.28
C SER A 124 -8.67 22.25 -6.90
N LYS A 125 -8.62 21.34 -7.87
CA LYS A 125 -7.92 20.05 -7.77
C LYS A 125 -6.43 20.22 -7.53
N ASP A 126 -5.83 21.26 -8.12
CA ASP A 126 -4.41 21.57 -7.95
C ASP A 126 -4.11 22.10 -6.54
N VAL A 127 -5.02 22.88 -5.96
CA VAL A 127 -4.91 23.32 -4.57
C VAL A 127 -5.01 22.13 -3.63
N LEU A 128 -5.98 21.23 -3.84
CA LEU A 128 -6.12 20.00 -3.06
C LEU A 128 -4.88 19.09 -3.19
N LYS A 129 -4.36 18.90 -4.42
CA LYS A 129 -3.15 18.10 -4.68
C LYS A 129 -1.93 18.69 -3.95
N SER A 130 -1.76 20.01 -4.03
CA SER A 130 -0.68 20.74 -3.34
C SER A 130 -0.84 20.68 -1.82
N GLN A 131 -2.07 20.75 -1.31
CA GLN A 131 -2.36 20.60 0.11
C GLN A 131 -2.04 19.18 0.60
N LYS A 132 -2.45 18.14 -0.14
CA LYS A 132 -2.11 16.74 0.17
C LYS A 132 -0.60 16.55 0.25
N ALA A 133 0.16 17.08 -0.72
CA ALA A 133 1.61 16.98 -0.73
C ALA A 133 2.23 17.64 0.51
N ARG A 134 1.73 18.82 0.91
CA ARG A 134 2.17 19.51 2.14
C ARG A 134 1.84 18.71 3.40
N CYS A 135 0.62 18.18 3.52
CA CYS A 135 0.22 17.35 4.65
C CYS A 135 1.11 16.10 4.79
N LEU A 136 1.42 15.42 3.69
CA LEU A 136 2.32 14.25 3.70
C LEU A 136 3.76 14.62 4.07
N LYS A 137 4.26 15.75 3.56
CA LYS A 137 5.59 16.24 3.95
C LYS A 137 5.66 16.51 5.45
N HIS A 138 4.65 17.19 5.99
CA HIS A 138 4.58 17.49 7.41
C HIS A 138 4.48 16.21 8.26
N LEU A 139 3.66 15.25 7.85
CA LEU A 139 3.54 13.95 8.53
C LEU A 139 4.89 13.23 8.56
N LYS A 140 5.61 13.21 7.43
CA LYS A 140 6.95 12.62 7.35
C LYS A 140 7.95 13.31 8.29
N GLU A 141 7.93 14.64 8.37
CA GLU A 141 8.79 15.42 9.28
C GLU A 141 8.49 15.08 10.75
N MET A 142 7.23 14.90 11.12
CA MET A 142 6.82 14.50 12.47
C MET A 142 7.28 13.09 12.84
N LEU A 143 7.21 12.17 11.88
CA LEU A 143 7.66 10.79 12.06
C LEU A 143 9.20 10.67 12.09
N SER A 144 9.93 11.57 11.42
CA SER A 144 11.40 11.57 11.43
C SER A 144 12.04 12.26 12.64
N LYS A 145 11.24 12.93 13.48
CA LYS A 145 11.71 13.65 14.67
C LYS A 145 11.54 12.84 15.97
N ASN A 146 10.93 11.66 15.90
CA ASN A 146 10.91 10.66 16.97
C ASN A 146 11.83 9.51 16.59
#